data_AF-A0A7T3V680-F1
#
_entry.id   AF-A0A7T3V680-F1
#
_cell.length_a   1.000
_cell.length_b   1.000
_cell.length_c   1.000
_cell.angle_alpha   90.00
_cell.angle_beta   90.00
_cell.angle_gamma   90.00
#
_symmetry.space_group_name_H-M   'P 1'
#
loop_
_entity.id
_entity.type
_entity.pdbx_description
1 polymer ?
#
loop_
_entity_poly.entity_id
_entity_poly.type
_entity_poly.pdbx_seq_one_letter_code
_entity_poly.pdbx_strand_id
1 'polypeptide(L)'
;MGTDELCGIYFAPCDENEEITVDESTWTKLESAAIFRNLPAELNILVPTSLETTKKYRIVIRTNYISKKQKRKEIVETISNIFSVKAAE
;
A
#
# COMPACT_ATOMS: atom_id res chain seq x y z
N MET A 1 4.22 -10.63 -19.20
CA MET A 1 3.92 -10.24 -17.80
C MET A 1 4.87 -9.12 -17.47
N GLY A 2 4.40 -7.87 -17.45
CA GLY A 2 5.27 -6.73 -17.17
C GLY A 2 5.56 -6.68 -15.69
N THR A 3 6.84 -6.81 -15.33
CA THR A 3 7.36 -6.46 -14.02
C THR A 3 7.33 -4.95 -13.88
N ASP A 4 6.14 -4.39 -13.61
CA ASP A 4 6.02 -3.02 -13.13
C ASP A 4 6.48 -3.03 -11.66
N GLU A 5 7.78 -2.84 -11.43
CA GLU A 5 8.42 -2.82 -10.10
C GLU A 5 7.77 -1.79 -9.15
N LEU A 6 7.05 -0.83 -9.73
CA LEU A 6 6.31 0.26 -9.08
C LEU A 6 4.87 -0.12 -8.67
N CYS A 7 4.31 -1.23 -9.16
CA CYS A 7 2.98 -1.69 -8.75
C CYS A 7 3.07 -2.54 -7.48
N GLY A 8 2.19 -2.26 -6.52
CA GLY A 8 2.19 -2.91 -5.23
C GLY A 8 1.38 -2.15 -4.18
N ILE A 9 1.37 -2.71 -2.98
CA ILE A 9 0.77 -2.09 -1.80
C ILE A 9 1.94 -1.73 -0.90
N TYR A 10 1.97 -0.49 -0.43
CA TYR A 10 3.05 0.06 0.37
C TYR A 10 2.49 0.66 1.65
N PHE A 11 3.23 0.53 2.73
CA PHE A 11 2.95 1.13 4.02
C PHE A 11 3.92 2.29 4.21
N ALA A 12 3.43 3.50 3.98
CA ALA A 12 4.21 4.72 4.11
C ALA A 12 4.07 5.27 5.53
N PRO A 13 5.17 5.46 6.28
CA PRO A 13 5.12 6.14 7.58
C PRO A 13 4.65 7.58 7.39
N CYS A 14 3.94 8.10 8.38
CA CYS A 14 3.54 9.49 8.42
C CYS A 14 4.47 10.32 9.30
N ASP A 15 4.69 11.56 8.88
CA ASP A 15 5.46 12.55 9.61
C ASP A 15 4.60 13.26 10.66
N GLU A 16 5.18 14.23 11.39
CA GLU A 16 4.47 14.97 12.46
C GLU A 16 3.24 15.73 11.96
N ASN A 17 3.25 16.11 10.67
CA ASN A 17 2.12 16.77 9.99
C ASN A 17 1.09 15.79 9.43
N GLU A 18 1.18 14.50 9.78
CA GLU A 18 0.25 13.46 9.35
C GLU A 18 0.29 13.16 7.83
N GLU A 19 1.28 13.71 7.12
CA GLU A 19 1.56 13.47 5.70
C GLU A 19 2.48 12.26 5.52
N ILE A 20 2.38 11.57 4.39
CA ILE A 20 3.31 10.48 4.07
C ILE A 20 4.72 11.03 3.90
N THR A 21 5.71 10.33 4.42
CA THR A 21 7.11 10.67 4.16
C THR A 21 7.38 10.55 2.66
N VAL A 22 7.96 11.60 2.06
CA VAL A 22 8.28 11.65 0.62
C VAL A 22 9.37 10.66 0.21
N ASP A 23 10.16 10.19 1.18
CA ASP A 23 11.22 9.22 0.96
C ASP A 23 10.63 7.80 0.82
N GLU A 24 10.50 7.34 -0.42
CA GLU A 24 9.96 6.01 -0.75
C GLU A 24 10.80 4.85 -0.21
N SER A 25 12.07 5.08 0.18
CA SER A 25 12.91 4.04 0.79
C SER A 25 12.44 3.66 2.19
N THR A 26 11.71 4.56 2.85
CA THR A 26 11.11 4.30 4.17
C THR A 26 9.81 3.50 4.08
N TRP A 27 9.26 3.32 2.87
CA TRP A 27 8.00 2.66 2.67
C TRP A 27 8.18 1.14 2.72
N THR A 28 7.35 0.49 3.52
CA THR A 28 7.38 -0.97 3.61
C THR A 28 6.48 -1.54 2.52
N LYS A 29 7.08 -2.17 1.50
CA LYS A 29 6.32 -2.89 0.48
C LYS A 29 5.67 -4.13 1.09
N LEU A 30 4.40 -4.33 0.82
CA LEU A 30 3.68 -5.53 1.22
C LEU A 30 4.03 -6.67 0.28
N GLU A 31 4.53 -7.76 0.87
CA GLU A 31 4.77 -8.99 0.13
C GLU A 31 3.45 -9.57 -0.38
N SER A 32 3.47 -10.13 -1.59
CA SER A 32 2.29 -10.72 -2.23
C SER A 32 1.67 -11.85 -1.41
N ALA A 33 2.44 -12.54 -0.57
CA ALA A 33 1.97 -13.56 0.35
C ALA A 33 1.03 -13.03 1.45
N ALA A 34 1.08 -11.73 1.76
CA ALA A 34 0.20 -11.10 2.74
C ALA A 34 -1.14 -10.65 2.13
N ILE A 35 -1.33 -10.77 0.80
CA ILE A 35 -2.55 -10.39 0.10
C ILE A 35 -3.47 -11.62 0.02
N PHE A 36 -4.47 -11.67 0.89
CA PHE A 36 -5.43 -12.78 0.94
C PHE A 36 -6.47 -12.73 -0.18
N ARG A 37 -6.92 -11.52 -0.54
CA ARG A 37 -7.97 -11.34 -1.53
C ARG A 37 -7.74 -10.06 -2.31
N ASN A 38 -7.70 -10.17 -3.62
CA ASN A 38 -7.50 -9.05 -4.53
C ASN A 38 -8.66 -9.00 -5.55
N LEU A 39 -9.79 -8.46 -5.12
CA LEU A 39 -10.94 -8.18 -5.99
C LEU A 39 -10.97 -6.68 -6.35
N PRO A 40 -11.55 -6.31 -7.52
CA PRO A 40 -11.63 -4.91 -7.93
C PRO A 40 -12.34 -3.99 -6.94
N ALA A 41 -13.25 -4.54 -6.14
CA ALA A 41 -14.03 -3.81 -5.14
C ALA A 41 -13.60 -4.10 -3.69
N GLU A 42 -12.77 -5.12 -3.46
CA GLU A 42 -12.40 -5.55 -2.11
C GLU A 42 -10.98 -6.12 -2.08
N LEU A 43 -10.14 -5.52 -1.25
CA LEU A 43 -8.75 -5.91 -1.06
C LEU A 43 -8.55 -6.29 0.42
N ASN A 44 -8.27 -7.57 0.68
CA ASN A 44 -7.95 -8.06 2.01
C ASN A 44 -6.45 -8.34 2.09
N ILE A 45 -5.79 -7.65 3.02
CA ILE A 45 -4.36 -7.77 3.27
C ILE A 45 -4.12 -8.00 4.75
N LEU A 46 -3.06 -8.73 5.07
CA LEU A 46 -2.51 -8.77 6.41
C LEU A 46 -1.54 -7.61 6.59
N VAL A 47 -1.64 -6.96 7.76
CA VAL A 47 -0.69 -5.94 8.16
C VAL A 47 0.60 -6.64 8.59
N PRO A 48 1.77 -6.31 7.99
CA PRO A 48 3.02 -6.95 8.33
C PRO A 48 3.46 -6.58 9.76
N THR A 49 3.97 -7.57 10.49
CA THR A 49 4.44 -7.40 11.88
C THR A 49 5.73 -6.59 11.98
N SER A 50 6.39 -6.31 10.85
CA SER A 50 7.59 -5.47 10.76
C SER A 50 7.31 -3.97 10.93
N LEU A 51 6.03 -3.56 10.96
CA LEU A 51 5.65 -2.16 11.16
C LEU A 51 5.74 -1.78 12.65
N GLU A 52 6.26 -0.59 12.91
CA GLU A 52 6.42 -0.08 14.28
C GLU A 52 5.07 0.40 14.83
N THR A 53 4.64 -0.15 15.95
CA THR A 53 3.34 0.18 16.56
C THR A 53 3.25 1.62 17.09
N THR A 54 4.38 2.28 17.27
CA THR A 54 4.48 3.67 17.72
C THR A 54 4.25 4.67 16.58
N LYS A 55 4.29 4.23 15.33
CA LYS A 55 4.17 5.10 14.15
C LYS A 55 2.77 5.03 13.53
N LYS A 56 2.38 6.14 12.92
CA LYS A 56 1.21 6.24 12.05
C LYS A 56 1.63 5.90 10.62
N TYR A 57 0.77 5.21 9.90
CA TYR A 57 1.00 4.83 8.52
C TYR A 57 -0.19 5.19 7.64
N ARG A 58 0.06 5.33 6.34
CA ARG A 58 -0.96 5.29 5.28
C ARG A 58 -0.64 4.15 4.32
N ILE A 59 -1.69 3.55 3.78
CA ILE A 59 -1.57 2.51 2.76
C ILE A 59 -1.55 3.20 1.41
N VAL A 60 -0.49 3.00 0.64
CA VAL A 60 -0.35 3.49 -0.73
C VAL A 60 -0.52 2.30 -1.66
N ILE A 61 -1.57 2.32 -2.47
CA ILE A 61 -1.86 1.27 -3.45
C ILE A 61 -1.51 1.83 -4.82
N ARG A 62 -0.51 1.22 -5.46
CA ARG A 62 -0.12 1.51 -6.84
C ARG A 62 -0.54 0.36 -7.72
N THR A 63 -1.46 0.62 -8.64
CA THR A 63 -1.98 -0.40 -9.54
C THR A 63 -2.06 0.11 -10.96
N ASN A 64 -1.75 -0.79 -11.89
CA ASN A 64 -2.04 -0.62 -13.31
C ASN A 64 -3.27 -1.43 -13.73
N TYR A 65 -4.07 -1.90 -12.76
CA TYR A 65 -5.28 -2.69 -13.01
C TYR A 65 -6.34 -1.83 -13.70
N ILE A 66 -6.75 -2.27 -14.88
CA ILE A 66 -7.80 -1.63 -15.68
C ILE A 66 -8.95 -2.61 -15.82
N SER A 67 -10.15 -2.17 -15.44
CA SER A 67 -11.38 -2.94 -15.66
C SER A 67 -11.71 -2.97 -17.15
N LYS A 68 -11.23 -4.01 -17.86
CA LYS A 68 -11.52 -4.52 -19.23
C LYS A 68 -11.89 -3.56 -20.40
N LYS A 69 -11.92 -2.23 -20.27
CA LYS A 69 -12.46 -1.31 -21.30
C LYS A 69 -11.62 -0.07 -21.63
N GLN A 70 -10.41 0.10 -21.09
CA GLN A 70 -9.57 1.27 -21.43
C GLN A 70 -8.14 0.88 -21.84
N LYS A 71 -7.56 1.67 -22.77
CA LYS A 71 -6.17 1.54 -23.22
C LYS A 71 -5.23 1.73 -22.02
N ARG A 72 -4.20 0.88 -21.95
CA ARG A 72 -3.12 0.90 -20.95
C ARG A 72 -2.65 2.34 -20.72
N LYS A 73 -2.88 2.87 -19.52
CA LYS A 73 -2.39 4.18 -19.10
C LYS A 73 -1.84 4.12 -17.68
N GLU A 74 -1.05 5.15 -17.39
CA GLU A 74 -0.25 5.49 -16.21
C GLU A 74 -0.65 4.79 -14.90
N ILE A 75 0.36 4.40 -14.10
CA ILE A 75 0.16 3.79 -12.79
C ILE A 75 -0.71 4.71 -11.95
N VAL A 76 -1.82 4.18 -11.44
CA VAL A 76 -2.72 4.92 -10.56
C VAL A 76 -2.28 4.65 -9.12
N GLU A 77 -2.09 5.73 -8.37
CA GLU A 77 -1.82 5.69 -6.95
C GLU A 77 -3.09 6.08 -6.17
N THR A 78 -3.36 5.36 -5.09
CA THR A 78 -4.38 5.72 -4.11
C THR A 78 -3.81 5.61 -2.72
N ILE A 79 -4.09 6.62 -1.90
CA ILE A 79 -3.59 6.72 -0.52
C ILE A 79 -4.78 6.57 0.42
N SER A 80 -4.67 5.65 1.36
CA SER A 80 -5.64 5.43 2.44
C SER A 80 -5.61 6.57 3.47
N ASN A 81 -6.65 6.62 4.30
CA ASN A 81 -6.61 7.35 5.56
C ASN A 81 -5.50 6.79 6.48
N ILE A 82 -5.11 7.62 7.44
CA ILE A 82 -4.10 7.31 8.44
C ILE A 82 -4.63 6.24 9.38
N PHE A 83 -3.78 5.28 9.69
CA PHE A 83 -4.05 4.26 10.69
C PHE A 83 -2.81 4.01 11.55
N SER A 84 -3.03 3.45 12.73
CA SER A 84 -1.99 3.05 13.66
C SER A 84 -2.00 1.53 13.79
N VAL A 85 -0.83 0.91 13.81
CA VAL A 85 -0.71 -0.53 13.99
C VAL A 85 -0.74 -0.83 15.48
N LYS A 86 -1.69 -1.67 15.91
CA LYS A 86 -1.66 -2.25 17.26
C LYS A 86 -0.90 -3.56 17.24
N ALA A 87 -0.09 -3.81 18.26
CA ALA A 87 0.45 -5.15 18.49
C ALA A 87 -0.71 -6.13 18.65
N ALA A 88 -0.60 -7.31 18.04
CA ALA A 88 -1.50 -8.41 18.36
C ALA A 88 -1.21 -8.83 19.81
N GLU A 89 -2.14 -8.54 20.72
CA GLU A 89 -2.16 -9.07 22.09
C GLU A 89 -2.44 -10.57 22.11
#